data_AF-A0A0R1WP28-F1
#
_entry.id   AF-A0A0R1WP28-F1
#
_cell.length_a   1.000
_cell.length_b   1.000
_cell.length_c   1.000
_cell.angle_alpha   90.00
_cell.angle_beta   90.00
_cell.angle_gamma   90.00
#
_symmetry.space_group_name_H-M   'P 1'
#
loop_
_entity.id
_entity.type
_entity.pdbx_description
1 polymer ?
#
loop_
_entity_poly.entity_id
_entity_poly.type
_entity_poly.pdbx_seq_one_letter_code
_entity_poly.pdbx_strand_id
1 'polypeptide(L)'
;MANEIVLQDFNVNFTPTKITINNEEGLKKELEVISNKYKNLIVTEDNLKSVKSTRAKLNSLNKGLDDKRKEIKSSYNEPLTEFEDKVKGFRDIINQSLIPIDKGIKILEESQREERLNHVEELINNMAPEYGVDPEAIQIEKSWTNKTMTDIKLTKILADGFNTLKRQKDLFETNKQLVIEHCKYVGIESEGWVGQLSDDYNATEVIKAIDQFIEDKKQKEIKEQNRIESEQAIKEATQQNVGNTTVDTETGEVIDKSPTEYTVTVQLVGSKFDIIQAVQKINGFDNVTNNIINPLSSWEG
;
A
#
# COMPACT_ATOMS: atom_id res chain seq x y z
N MET A 1 15.83 -32.50 32.77
CA MET A 1 16.77 -33.60 32.48
C MET A 1 17.22 -33.44 31.05
N ALA A 2 18.47 -33.08 30.81
CA ALA A 2 19.04 -33.22 29.47
C ALA A 2 19.30 -34.73 29.29
N ASN A 3 18.65 -35.35 28.30
CA ASN A 3 18.97 -36.73 27.98
C ASN A 3 20.36 -36.73 27.34
N GLU A 4 21.35 -37.32 28.03
CA GLU A 4 22.70 -37.48 27.49
C GLU A 4 22.65 -38.40 26.27
N ILE A 5 23.15 -37.89 25.14
CA ILE A 5 23.43 -38.71 23.95
C ILE A 5 24.83 -39.27 24.14
N VAL A 6 24.94 -40.56 24.45
CA VAL A 6 26.23 -41.27 24.45
C VAL A 6 26.54 -41.67 23.01
N LEU A 7 27.45 -40.95 22.36
CA LEU A 7 28.01 -41.36 21.07
C LEU A 7 29.02 -42.49 21.30
N GLN A 8 28.74 -43.68 20.77
CA GLN A 8 29.76 -44.69 20.58
C GLN A 8 30.59 -44.34 19.35
N ASP A 9 31.91 -44.53 19.42
CA ASP A 9 32.81 -44.25 18.30
C ASP A 9 32.43 -45.09 17.06
N PHE A 10 32.05 -44.41 15.99
CA PHE A 10 31.75 -45.05 14.70
C PHE A 10 33.07 -45.40 13.99
N ASN A 11 33.59 -46.61 14.25
CA ASN A 11 34.78 -47.12 13.57
C ASN A 11 34.38 -47.96 12.34
N VAL A 12 34.86 -47.56 11.17
CA VAL A 12 34.67 -48.30 9.91
C VAL A 12 35.97 -49.01 9.55
N ASN A 13 35.93 -50.34 9.51
CA ASN A 13 37.04 -51.14 8.99
C ASN A 13 36.92 -51.28 7.47
N PHE A 14 37.93 -50.81 6.73
CA PHE A 14 37.98 -50.88 5.27
C PHE A 14 39.31 -51.50 4.81
N THR A 15 39.23 -52.61 4.06
CA THR A 15 40.40 -53.27 3.48
C THR A 15 40.37 -53.16 1.95
N PRO A 16 41.36 -52.50 1.32
CA PRO A 16 41.39 -52.37 -0.13
C PRO A 16 41.70 -53.72 -0.79
N THR A 17 40.89 -54.11 -1.78
CA THR A 17 41.10 -55.36 -2.54
C THR A 17 41.91 -55.08 -3.81
N LYS A 18 43.00 -55.84 -4.03
CA LYS A 18 43.81 -55.79 -5.26
C LYS A 18 43.21 -56.71 -6.33
N ILE A 19 42.82 -56.16 -7.48
CA ILE A 19 42.31 -56.91 -8.63
C ILE A 19 43.43 -57.08 -9.66
N THR A 20 43.77 -58.32 -10.02
CA THR A 20 44.79 -58.63 -11.04
C THR A 20 44.27 -59.69 -12.01
N ILE A 21 44.64 -59.59 -13.29
CA ILE A 21 44.40 -60.65 -14.27
C ILE A 21 45.50 -61.69 -14.13
N ASN A 22 45.14 -62.93 -13.82
CA ASN A 22 46.10 -64.03 -13.80
C ASN A 22 46.66 -64.26 -15.22
N ASN A 23 47.98 -64.32 -15.35
CA ASN A 23 48.67 -64.49 -16.64
C ASN A 23 48.30 -63.41 -17.69
N GLU A 24 48.22 -62.14 -17.26
CA GLU A 24 47.92 -61.00 -18.12
C GLU A 24 48.85 -60.94 -19.35
N GLU A 25 50.15 -61.13 -19.15
CA GLU A 25 51.14 -61.10 -20.24
C GLU A 25 50.91 -62.21 -21.27
N GLY A 26 50.60 -63.42 -20.81
CA GLY A 26 50.29 -64.55 -21.69
C GLY A 26 48.99 -64.33 -22.48
N LEU A 27 47.94 -63.85 -21.81
CA LEU A 27 46.67 -63.52 -22.44
C LEU A 27 46.86 -62.43 -23.50
N LYS A 28 47.61 -61.37 -23.19
CA LYS A 28 47.91 -60.28 -24.12
C LYS A 28 48.64 -60.80 -25.37
N LYS A 29 49.67 -61.62 -25.18
CA LYS A 29 50.43 -62.22 -26.28
C LYS A 29 49.56 -63.09 -27.18
N GLU A 30 48.67 -63.90 -26.61
CA GLU A 30 47.72 -64.72 -27.38
C GLU A 30 46.74 -63.85 -28.20
N LEU A 31 46.19 -62.79 -27.59
CA LEU A 31 45.30 -61.85 -28.26
C LEU A 31 46.01 -61.09 -29.39
N GLU A 32 47.26 -60.71 -29.21
CA GLU A 32 48.08 -60.07 -30.25
C GLU A 32 48.35 -61.01 -31.43
N VAL A 33 48.66 -62.29 -31.17
CA VAL A 33 48.81 -63.30 -32.23
C VAL A 33 47.51 -63.50 -33.00
N ILE A 34 46.38 -63.59 -32.30
CA ILE A 34 45.06 -63.70 -32.92
C ILE A 34 44.75 -62.46 -33.78
N SER A 35 44.99 -61.26 -33.24
CA SER A 35 44.78 -59.99 -33.95
C SER A 35 45.61 -59.92 -35.23
N ASN A 36 46.91 -60.23 -35.15
CA ASN A 36 47.82 -60.21 -36.29
C ASN A 36 47.45 -61.25 -37.35
N LYS A 37 47.00 -62.46 -36.93
CA LYS A 37 46.56 -63.52 -37.84
C LYS A 37 45.38 -63.10 -38.71
N TYR A 38 44.46 -62.30 -38.16
CA TYR A 38 43.23 -61.91 -38.85
C TYR A 38 43.24 -60.50 -39.44
N LYS A 39 44.29 -59.70 -39.20
CA LYS A 39 44.43 -58.30 -39.65
C LYS A 39 44.29 -58.10 -41.17
N ASN A 40 44.77 -59.07 -41.97
CA ASN A 40 44.76 -59.01 -43.44
C ASN A 40 43.96 -60.18 -44.07
N LEU A 41 42.97 -60.73 -43.35
CA LEU A 41 42.18 -61.86 -43.83
C LEU A 41 41.28 -61.46 -45.02
N ILE A 42 41.46 -62.10 -46.18
CA ILE A 42 40.57 -61.97 -47.34
C ILE A 42 39.49 -63.06 -47.26
N VAL A 43 38.22 -62.65 -47.22
CA VAL A 43 37.08 -63.56 -47.14
C VAL A 43 36.64 -63.96 -48.56
N THR A 44 36.57 -65.26 -48.82
CA THR A 44 36.11 -65.86 -50.08
C THR A 44 34.94 -66.80 -49.81
N GLU A 45 34.20 -67.21 -50.85
CA GLU A 45 33.05 -68.11 -50.69
C GLU A 45 33.43 -69.45 -50.02
N ASP A 46 34.60 -70.01 -50.38
CA ASP A 46 35.11 -71.27 -49.83
C ASP A 46 35.46 -71.17 -48.34
N ASN A 47 35.90 -70.01 -47.85
CA ASN A 47 36.35 -69.83 -46.46
C ASN A 47 35.27 -69.21 -45.55
N LEU A 48 34.17 -68.69 -46.11
CA LEU A 48 33.13 -67.93 -45.43
C LEU A 48 32.58 -68.63 -44.18
N LYS A 49 32.34 -69.95 -44.25
CA LYS A 49 31.82 -70.74 -43.12
C LYS A 49 32.80 -70.76 -41.94
N SER A 50 34.08 -70.95 -42.22
CA SER A 50 35.15 -70.96 -41.22
C SER A 50 35.34 -69.57 -40.59
N VAL A 51 35.33 -68.51 -41.41
CA VAL A 51 35.45 -67.13 -40.94
C VAL A 51 34.29 -66.74 -40.03
N LYS A 52 33.04 -67.09 -40.38
CA LYS A 52 31.87 -66.87 -39.52
C LYS A 52 31.99 -67.58 -38.17
N SER A 53 32.47 -68.82 -38.15
CA SER A 53 32.71 -69.57 -36.90
C SER A 53 33.77 -68.90 -36.02
N THR A 54 34.89 -68.47 -36.62
CA THR A 54 35.94 -67.74 -35.92
C THR A 54 35.44 -66.41 -35.35
N ARG A 55 34.67 -65.62 -36.12
CA ARG A 55 34.05 -64.39 -35.64
C ARG A 55 33.16 -64.63 -34.42
N ALA A 56 32.35 -65.70 -34.45
CA ALA A 56 31.51 -66.06 -33.31
C ALA A 56 32.34 -66.37 -32.06
N LYS A 57 33.45 -67.11 -32.21
CA LYS A 57 34.38 -67.39 -31.10
C LYS A 57 35.03 -66.12 -30.54
N LEU A 58 35.49 -65.20 -31.39
CA LEU A 58 36.08 -63.92 -30.96
C LEU A 58 35.05 -63.04 -30.23
N ASN A 59 33.82 -62.97 -30.75
CA ASN A 59 32.74 -62.24 -30.07
C ASN A 59 32.40 -62.86 -28.71
N SER A 60 32.40 -64.20 -28.61
CA SER A 60 32.19 -64.90 -27.34
C SER A 60 33.31 -64.62 -26.33
N LEU A 61 34.57 -64.57 -26.79
CA LEU A 61 35.72 -64.22 -25.95
C LEU A 61 35.62 -62.78 -25.44
N ASN A 62 35.32 -61.83 -26.33
CA ASN A 62 35.12 -60.42 -25.96
C ASN A 62 33.99 -60.26 -24.93
N LYS A 63 32.87 -60.95 -25.15
CA LYS A 63 31.76 -60.98 -24.20
C LYS A 63 32.18 -61.57 -22.86
N GLY A 64 32.92 -62.68 -22.84
CA GLY A 64 33.39 -63.30 -21.60
C GLY A 64 34.31 -62.40 -20.76
N LEU A 65 35.17 -61.60 -21.41
CA LEU A 65 36.01 -60.60 -20.72
C LEU A 65 35.16 -59.50 -20.09
N ASP A 66 34.17 -58.99 -20.82
CA ASP A 66 33.27 -57.95 -20.32
C ASP A 66 32.33 -58.47 -19.21
N ASP A 67 31.82 -59.69 -19.35
CA ASP A 67 30.99 -60.35 -18.34
C ASP A 67 31.78 -60.56 -17.04
N LYS A 68 33.04 -61.01 -17.12
CA LYS A 68 33.91 -61.13 -15.94
C LYS A 68 34.25 -59.78 -15.30
N ARG A 69 34.47 -58.73 -16.10
CA ARG A 69 34.63 -57.36 -15.58
C ARG A 69 33.39 -56.92 -14.79
N LYS A 70 32.19 -57.16 -15.33
CA LYS A 70 30.92 -56.80 -14.70
C LYS A 70 30.68 -57.59 -13.41
N GLU A 71 30.95 -58.90 -13.44
CA GLU A 71 30.84 -59.78 -12.27
C GLU A 71 31.71 -59.25 -11.11
N ILE A 72 33.00 -59.01 -11.35
CA ILE A 72 33.93 -58.49 -10.33
C ILE A 72 33.46 -57.11 -9.82
N LYS A 73 33.02 -56.21 -10.72
CA LYS A 73 32.50 -54.90 -10.33
C LYS A 73 31.27 -55.01 -9.44
N SER A 74 30.35 -55.92 -9.76
CA SER A 74 29.13 -56.14 -8.97
C SER A 74 29.48 -56.63 -7.58
N SER A 75 30.30 -57.68 -7.47
CA SER A 75 30.72 -58.24 -6.18
C SER A 75 31.53 -57.26 -5.33
N TYR A 76 32.30 -56.37 -5.95
CA TYR A 76 33.03 -55.33 -5.22
C TYR A 76 32.11 -54.21 -4.69
N ASN A 77 31.10 -53.83 -5.46
CA ASN A 77 30.16 -52.78 -5.10
C ASN A 77 29.08 -53.25 -4.10
N GLU A 78 28.83 -54.54 -3.99
CA GLU A 78 27.83 -55.11 -3.08
C GLU A 78 28.13 -54.79 -1.61
N PRO A 79 29.33 -55.03 -1.06
CA PRO A 79 29.68 -54.60 0.30
C PRO A 79 29.58 -53.08 0.52
N LEU A 80 29.90 -52.27 -0.50
CA LEU A 80 29.76 -50.82 -0.43
C LEU A 80 28.28 -50.42 -0.34
N THR A 81 27.43 -51.01 -1.17
CA THR A 81 25.98 -50.75 -1.19
C THR A 81 25.35 -51.14 0.15
N GLU A 82 25.69 -52.31 0.69
CA GLU A 82 25.21 -52.72 2.01
C GLU A 82 25.66 -51.77 3.13
N PHE A 83 26.89 -51.26 3.07
CA PHE A 83 27.39 -50.29 4.03
C PHE A 83 26.62 -48.97 3.92
N GLU A 84 26.43 -48.45 2.71
CA GLU A 84 25.66 -47.22 2.46
C GLU A 84 24.22 -47.36 2.95
N ASP A 85 23.57 -48.50 2.70
CA ASP A 85 22.22 -48.79 3.16
C ASP A 85 22.13 -48.85 4.69
N LYS A 86 23.13 -49.45 5.36
CA LYS A 86 23.21 -49.45 6.84
C LYS A 86 23.36 -48.04 7.40
N VAL A 87 24.26 -47.24 6.83
CA VAL A 87 24.46 -45.83 7.23
C VAL A 87 23.19 -45.02 7.02
N LYS A 88 22.50 -45.22 5.89
CA LYS A 88 21.21 -44.59 5.61
C LYS A 88 20.15 -44.99 6.64
N GLY A 89 20.06 -46.27 6.97
CA GLY A 89 19.16 -46.76 8.02
C GLY A 89 19.43 -46.12 9.39
N PHE A 90 20.70 -45.97 9.78
CA PHE A 90 21.06 -45.26 11.01
C PHE A 90 20.64 -43.79 10.99
N ARG A 91 20.86 -43.11 9.85
CA ARG A 91 20.41 -41.72 9.67
C ARG A 91 18.89 -41.59 9.74
N ASP A 92 18.16 -42.53 9.17
CA ASP A 92 16.70 -42.54 9.19
C ASP A 92 16.15 -42.70 10.62
N ILE A 93 16.76 -43.56 11.45
CA ILE A 93 16.41 -43.69 12.88
C ILE A 93 16.60 -42.36 13.63
N ILE A 94 17.72 -41.66 13.38
CA ILE A 94 18.00 -40.35 13.97
C ILE A 94 16.93 -39.35 13.53
N ASN A 95 16.65 -39.27 12.22
CA ASN A 95 15.66 -38.35 11.67
C ASN A 95 14.26 -38.60 12.24
N GLN A 96 13.84 -39.87 12.36
CA GLN A 96 12.56 -40.22 12.97
C GLN A 96 12.45 -39.75 14.43
N SER A 97 13.57 -39.74 15.16
CA SER A 97 13.63 -39.23 16.53
C SER A 97 13.60 -37.69 16.59
N LEU A 98 14.16 -37.00 15.59
CA LEU A 98 14.16 -35.54 15.51
C LEU A 98 12.77 -34.97 15.19
N ILE A 99 11.99 -35.61 14.31
CA ILE A 99 10.66 -35.13 13.89
C ILE A 99 9.74 -34.74 15.07
N PRO A 100 9.48 -35.61 16.07
CA PRO A 100 8.63 -35.24 17.19
C PRO A 100 9.25 -34.20 18.12
N ILE A 101 10.58 -34.16 18.24
CA ILE A 101 11.30 -33.14 19.04
C ILE A 101 11.11 -31.75 18.40
N ASP A 102 11.38 -31.64 17.10
CA ASP A 102 11.21 -30.38 16.36
C ASP A 102 9.75 -29.91 16.39
N LYS A 103 8.80 -30.84 16.23
CA LYS A 103 7.38 -30.54 16.36
C LYS A 103 7.03 -30.04 17.76
N GLY A 104 7.53 -30.70 18.80
CA GLY A 104 7.32 -30.31 20.20
C GLY A 104 7.90 -28.92 20.50
N ILE A 105 9.10 -28.62 20.01
CA ILE A 105 9.73 -27.31 20.13
C ILE A 105 8.85 -26.24 19.47
N LYS A 106 8.41 -26.45 18.22
CA LYS A 106 7.57 -25.49 17.50
C LYS A 106 6.25 -25.21 18.21
N ILE A 107 5.55 -26.25 18.66
CA ILE A 107 4.28 -26.09 19.39
C ILE A 107 4.49 -25.27 20.66
N LEU A 108 5.56 -25.55 21.42
CA LEU A 108 5.85 -24.81 22.65
C LEU A 108 6.23 -23.35 22.35
N GLU A 109 7.04 -23.09 21.33
CA GLU A 109 7.43 -21.73 20.93
C GLU A 109 6.23 -20.90 20.43
N GLU A 110 5.30 -21.53 19.71
CA GLU A 110 4.05 -20.93 19.27
C GLU A 110 3.14 -20.60 20.47
N SER A 111 2.91 -21.57 21.36
CA SER A 111 2.15 -21.36 22.60
C SER A 111 2.72 -20.22 23.45
N GLN A 112 4.05 -20.18 23.63
CA GLN A 112 4.71 -19.10 24.37
C GLN A 112 4.60 -17.75 23.66
N ARG A 113 4.49 -17.73 22.33
CA ARG A 113 4.28 -16.48 21.58
C ARG A 113 2.85 -16.00 21.72
N GLU A 114 1.87 -16.90 21.72
CA GLU A 114 0.48 -16.59 21.99
C GLU A 114 0.28 -16.06 23.41
N GLU A 115 0.90 -16.68 24.42
CA GLU A 115 0.92 -16.15 25.79
C GLU A 115 1.49 -14.73 25.86
N ARG A 116 2.59 -14.46 25.15
CA ARG A 116 3.16 -13.11 25.07
C ARG A 116 2.26 -12.13 24.31
N LEU A 117 1.52 -12.58 23.31
CA LEU A 117 0.54 -11.75 22.61
C LEU A 117 -0.58 -11.32 23.56
N ASN A 118 -1.15 -12.27 24.30
CA ASN A 118 -2.19 -11.99 25.29
C ASN A 118 -1.69 -11.01 26.36
N HIS A 119 -0.44 -11.16 26.82
CA HIS A 119 0.18 -10.23 27.76
C HIS A 119 0.39 -8.83 27.17
N VAL A 120 0.79 -8.73 25.91
CA VAL A 120 0.90 -7.44 25.20
C VAL A 120 -0.47 -6.77 25.08
N GLU A 121 -1.52 -7.52 24.72
CA GLU A 121 -2.89 -7.02 24.64
C GLU A 121 -3.38 -6.52 26.01
N GLU A 122 -3.12 -7.28 27.08
CA GLU A 122 -3.45 -6.88 28.45
C GLU A 122 -2.75 -5.57 28.83
N LEU A 123 -1.46 -5.44 28.54
CA LEU A 123 -0.70 -4.21 28.80
C LEU A 123 -1.27 -3.01 28.02
N ILE A 124 -1.62 -3.19 26.75
CA ILE A 124 -2.24 -2.13 25.92
C ILE A 124 -3.60 -1.74 26.51
N ASN A 125 -4.46 -2.71 26.84
CA ASN A 125 -5.79 -2.48 27.42
C ASN A 125 -5.73 -1.76 28.77
N ASN A 126 -4.71 -2.03 29.57
CA ASN A 126 -4.52 -1.36 30.87
C ASN A 126 -3.97 0.06 30.70
N MET A 127 -3.00 0.27 29.80
CA MET A 127 -2.30 1.54 29.67
C MET A 127 -3.00 2.55 28.75
N ALA A 128 -3.49 2.12 27.58
CA ALA A 128 -4.02 3.04 26.56
C ALA A 128 -5.16 3.95 27.04
N PRO A 129 -6.11 3.50 27.88
CA PRO A 129 -7.17 4.37 28.42
C PRO A 129 -6.64 5.54 29.24
N GLU A 130 -5.52 5.38 29.96
CA GLU A 130 -4.90 6.47 30.74
C GLU A 130 -4.41 7.63 29.84
N TYR A 131 -4.13 7.33 28.57
CA TYR A 131 -3.70 8.30 27.57
C TYR A 131 -4.85 8.80 26.68
N GLY A 132 -6.08 8.31 26.87
CA GLY A 132 -7.23 8.66 26.01
C GLY A 132 -7.13 8.08 24.59
N VAL A 133 -6.37 7.00 24.45
CA VAL A 133 -6.14 6.25 23.21
C VAL A 133 -7.00 4.99 23.24
N ASP A 134 -7.64 4.67 22.12
CA ASP A 134 -8.41 3.44 21.95
C ASP A 134 -7.47 2.23 21.84
N PRO A 135 -7.54 1.24 22.75
CA PRO A 135 -6.73 0.02 22.66
C PRO A 135 -6.85 -0.71 21.32
N GLU A 136 -8.05 -0.72 20.71
CA GLU A 136 -8.32 -1.45 19.46
C GLU A 136 -7.65 -0.79 18.24
N ALA A 137 -7.32 0.51 18.34
CA ALA A 137 -6.62 1.24 17.28
C ALA A 137 -5.11 0.92 17.24
N ILE A 138 -4.58 0.21 18.25
CA ILE A 138 -3.15 -0.08 18.35
C ILE A 138 -2.80 -1.35 17.58
N GLN A 139 -1.98 -1.19 16.54
CA GLN A 139 -1.44 -2.33 15.82
C GLN A 139 -0.29 -2.99 16.62
N ILE A 140 -0.47 -4.26 16.96
CA ILE A 140 0.57 -5.04 17.67
C ILE A 140 1.69 -5.42 16.71
N GLU A 141 2.89 -4.96 17.04
CA GLU A 141 4.09 -5.30 16.29
C GLU A 141 4.59 -6.70 16.64
N LYS A 142 4.98 -7.49 15.63
CA LYS A 142 5.51 -8.85 15.82
C LYS A 142 6.69 -8.88 16.81
N SER A 143 7.50 -7.81 16.81
CA SER A 143 8.67 -7.69 17.68
C SER A 143 8.34 -7.67 19.18
N TRP A 144 7.12 -7.30 19.56
CA TRP A 144 6.67 -7.23 20.95
C TRP A 144 6.44 -8.62 21.56
N THR A 145 6.14 -9.61 20.72
CA THR A 145 5.93 -11.01 21.13
C THR A 145 7.21 -11.86 21.12
N ASN A 146 8.37 -11.25 20.88
CA ASN A 146 9.66 -11.94 20.86
C ASN A 146 10.13 -12.29 22.28
N LYS A 147 10.82 -13.42 22.45
CA LYS A 147 11.40 -13.84 23.74
C LYS A 147 12.39 -12.84 24.34
N THR A 148 13.03 -12.03 23.51
CA THR A 148 13.99 -10.99 23.93
C THR A 148 13.32 -9.69 24.36
N MET A 149 12.01 -9.55 24.14
CA MET A 149 11.26 -8.39 24.62
C MET A 149 11.02 -8.54 26.12
N THR A 150 11.36 -7.51 26.89
CA THR A 150 11.12 -7.45 28.34
C THR A 150 9.99 -6.48 28.62
N ASP A 151 9.25 -6.70 29.71
CA ASP A 151 8.14 -5.83 30.11
C ASP A 151 8.58 -4.37 30.24
N ILE A 152 9.73 -4.10 30.88
CA ILE A 152 10.27 -2.75 31.02
C ILE A 152 10.43 -2.06 29.65
N LYS A 153 10.95 -2.78 28.66
CA LYS A 153 11.16 -2.24 27.32
C LYS A 153 9.82 -2.04 26.60
N LEU A 154 8.92 -3.01 26.71
CA LEU A 154 7.59 -2.96 26.11
C LEU A 154 6.75 -1.80 26.68
N THR A 155 6.66 -1.70 28.00
CA THR A 155 5.96 -0.60 28.68
C THR A 155 6.50 0.77 28.26
N LYS A 156 7.82 0.91 28.12
CA LYS A 156 8.41 2.16 27.63
C LYS A 156 8.00 2.47 26.19
N ILE A 157 8.08 1.48 25.29
CA ILE A 157 7.67 1.65 23.89
C ILE A 157 6.18 2.06 23.81
N LEU A 158 5.32 1.38 24.57
CA LEU A 158 3.89 1.68 24.63
C LEU A 158 3.64 3.08 25.18
N ALA A 159 4.26 3.44 26.31
CA ALA A 159 4.10 4.78 26.91
C ALA A 159 4.57 5.91 25.97
N ASP A 160 5.72 5.74 25.29
CA ASP A 160 6.22 6.71 24.32
C ASP A 160 5.28 6.84 23.11
N GLY A 161 4.75 5.71 22.62
CA GLY A 161 3.75 5.66 21.55
C GLY A 161 2.44 6.34 21.94
N PHE A 162 1.87 6.01 23.10
CA PHE A 162 0.62 6.60 23.59
C PHE A 162 0.75 8.10 23.84
N ASN A 163 1.89 8.56 24.40
CA ASN A 163 2.15 9.99 24.55
C ASN A 163 2.18 10.72 23.20
N THR A 164 2.72 10.07 22.17
CA THR A 164 2.77 10.65 20.82
C THR A 164 1.38 10.76 20.22
N LEU A 165 0.57 9.70 20.30
CA LEU A 165 -0.82 9.70 19.83
C LEU A 165 -1.68 10.73 20.59
N LYS A 166 -1.51 10.81 21.92
CA LYS A 166 -2.20 11.81 22.74
C LYS A 166 -1.86 13.23 22.30
N ARG A 167 -0.57 13.53 22.10
CA ARG A 167 -0.13 14.85 21.63
C ARG A 167 -0.70 15.21 20.26
N GLN A 168 -0.76 14.25 19.34
CA GLN A 168 -1.36 14.46 18.02
C GLN A 168 -2.85 14.80 18.13
N LYS A 169 -3.59 14.04 18.95
CA LYS A 169 -5.02 14.31 19.21
C LYS A 169 -5.25 15.67 19.85
N ASP A 170 -4.48 16.00 20.90
CA ASP A 170 -4.58 17.29 21.59
C ASP A 170 -4.23 18.46 20.66
N LEU A 171 -3.22 18.29 19.80
CA LEU A 171 -2.84 19.28 18.79
C LEU A 171 -3.95 19.47 17.73
N PHE A 172 -4.55 18.38 17.26
CA PHE A 172 -5.65 18.44 16.30
C PHE A 172 -6.87 19.17 16.88
N GLU A 173 -7.27 18.86 18.11
CA GLU A 173 -8.38 19.55 18.79
C GLU A 173 -8.06 21.04 19.03
N THR A 174 -6.81 21.36 19.39
CA THR A 174 -6.36 22.76 19.53
C THR A 174 -6.45 23.51 18.19
N ASN A 175 -5.94 22.91 17.11
CA ASN A 175 -5.99 23.49 15.77
C ASN A 175 -7.44 23.69 15.29
N LYS A 176 -8.30 22.70 15.52
CA LYS A 176 -9.73 22.77 15.24
C LYS A 176 -10.39 23.92 15.98
N GLN A 177 -10.09 24.09 17.26
CA GLN A 177 -10.65 25.18 18.06
C GLN A 177 -10.21 26.56 17.55
N LEU A 178 -8.94 26.71 17.16
CA LEU A 178 -8.42 27.95 16.56
C LEU A 178 -9.13 28.31 15.26
N VAL A 179 -9.35 27.34 14.37
CA VAL A 179 -10.08 27.55 13.10
C VAL A 179 -11.53 27.94 13.39
N ILE A 180 -12.21 27.26 14.31
CA ILE A 180 -13.60 27.59 14.68
C ILE A 180 -13.70 29.01 15.24
N GLU A 181 -12.78 29.42 16.11
CA GLU A 181 -12.77 30.77 16.69
C GLU A 181 -12.48 31.84 15.64
N HIS A 182 -11.55 31.59 14.72
CA HIS A 182 -11.27 32.50 13.60
C HIS A 182 -12.47 32.63 12.66
N CYS A 183 -13.11 31.52 12.27
CA CYS A 183 -14.33 31.52 11.47
C CYS A 183 -15.44 32.34 12.13
N LYS A 184 -15.62 32.22 13.45
CA LYS A 184 -16.57 33.04 14.22
C LYS A 184 -16.20 34.53 14.20
N TYR A 185 -14.93 34.86 14.37
CA TYR A 185 -14.45 36.25 14.33
C TYR A 185 -14.73 36.92 12.98
N VAL A 186 -14.52 36.19 11.89
CA VAL A 186 -14.72 36.71 10.54
C VAL A 186 -16.15 36.53 9.99
N GLY A 187 -17.02 35.83 10.72
CA GLY A 187 -18.43 35.66 10.39
C GLY A 187 -18.74 34.65 9.28
N ILE A 188 -17.97 33.56 9.19
CA ILE A 188 -18.20 32.47 8.23
C ILE A 188 -18.49 31.13 8.93
N GLU A 189 -19.11 30.19 8.19
CA GLU A 189 -19.35 28.82 8.65
C GLU A 189 -18.03 28.06 8.84
N SER A 190 -17.89 27.32 9.94
CA SER A 190 -16.65 26.62 10.29
C SER A 190 -16.53 25.19 9.74
N GLU A 191 -17.64 24.47 9.48
CA GLU A 191 -17.60 23.04 9.10
C GLU A 191 -16.65 22.75 7.93
N GLY A 192 -16.75 23.52 6.84
CA GLY A 192 -15.95 23.31 5.63
C GLY A 192 -14.44 23.54 5.82
N TRP A 193 -14.07 24.44 6.74
CA TRP A 193 -12.67 24.77 7.01
C TRP A 193 -12.03 23.84 8.03
N VAL A 194 -12.79 23.39 9.04
CA VAL A 194 -12.35 22.36 9.98
C VAL A 194 -12.03 21.06 9.24
N GLY A 195 -12.81 20.72 8.20
CA GLY A 195 -12.53 19.56 7.34
C GLY A 195 -11.24 19.65 6.53
N GLN A 196 -10.61 20.83 6.41
CA GLN A 196 -9.31 20.98 5.75
C GLN A 196 -8.12 20.71 6.68
N LEU A 197 -8.35 20.64 8.00
CA LEU A 197 -7.31 20.26 8.93
C LEU A 197 -6.90 18.81 8.71
N SER A 198 -5.60 18.62 8.56
CA SER A 198 -4.98 17.30 8.42
C SER A 198 -3.61 17.33 9.09
N ASP A 199 -2.91 16.21 9.08
CA ASP A 199 -1.53 16.15 9.59
C ASP A 199 -0.59 17.11 8.86
N ASP A 200 -0.86 17.40 7.58
CA ASP A 200 -0.07 18.31 6.74
C ASP A 200 -0.58 19.76 6.76
N TYR A 201 -1.87 19.98 7.05
CA TYR A 201 -2.51 21.31 7.05
C TYR A 201 -2.89 21.74 8.46
N ASN A 202 -2.08 22.62 9.05
CA ASN A 202 -2.30 23.14 10.40
C ASN A 202 -3.23 24.37 10.42
N ALA A 203 -3.65 24.78 11.63
CA ALA A 203 -4.58 25.90 11.80
C ALA A 203 -4.11 27.20 11.14
N THR A 204 -2.80 27.50 11.14
CA THR A 204 -2.25 28.73 10.53
C THR A 204 -2.50 28.77 9.03
N GLU A 205 -2.35 27.65 8.35
CA GLU A 205 -2.53 27.55 6.90
C GLU A 205 -4.02 27.65 6.52
N VAL A 206 -4.89 26.99 7.29
CA VAL A 206 -6.34 27.09 7.12
C VAL A 206 -6.83 28.51 7.40
N ILE A 207 -6.36 29.16 8.46
CA ILE A 207 -6.67 30.56 8.78
C ILE A 207 -6.25 31.49 7.65
N LYS A 208 -5.06 31.30 7.08
CA LYS A 208 -4.59 32.09 5.94
C LYS A 208 -5.48 31.89 4.70
N ALA A 209 -5.94 30.68 4.46
CA ALA A 209 -6.88 30.38 3.36
C ALA A 209 -8.25 31.02 3.58
N ILE A 210 -8.74 31.05 4.82
CA ILE A 210 -9.95 31.77 5.22
C ILE A 210 -9.81 33.26 4.92
N ASP A 211 -8.72 33.88 5.34
CA ASP A 211 -8.49 35.32 5.14
C ASP A 211 -8.44 35.67 3.66
N GLN A 212 -7.76 34.85 2.86
CA GLN A 212 -7.70 35.02 1.41
C GLN A 212 -9.09 34.88 0.77
N PHE A 213 -9.89 33.91 1.21
CA PHE A 213 -11.25 33.72 0.72
C PHE A 213 -12.14 34.95 0.98
N ILE A 214 -12.02 35.54 2.16
CA ILE A 214 -12.78 36.75 2.52
C ILE A 214 -12.33 37.95 1.69
N GLU A 215 -11.02 38.13 1.51
CA GLU A 215 -10.50 39.22 0.68
C GLU A 215 -10.95 39.06 -0.78
N ASP A 216 -10.87 37.85 -1.33
CA ASP A 216 -11.34 37.57 -2.69
C ASP A 216 -12.85 37.82 -2.83
N LYS A 217 -13.65 37.50 -1.79
CA LYS A 217 -15.09 37.80 -1.76
C LYS A 217 -15.34 39.31 -1.77
N LYS A 218 -14.65 40.08 -0.93
CA LYS A 218 -14.74 41.55 -0.89
C LYS A 218 -14.32 42.17 -2.23
N GLN A 219 -13.23 41.71 -2.82
CA GLN A 219 -12.75 42.20 -4.12
C GLN A 219 -13.75 41.90 -5.25
N LYS A 220 -14.41 40.75 -5.23
CA LYS A 220 -15.47 40.42 -6.19
C LYS A 220 -16.70 41.31 -6.01
N GLU A 221 -17.13 41.54 -4.77
CA GLU A 221 -18.24 42.44 -4.45
C GLU A 221 -17.94 43.88 -4.90
N ILE A 222 -16.73 44.39 -4.63
CA ILE A 222 -16.28 45.72 -5.09
C ILE A 222 -16.24 45.79 -6.63
N LYS A 223 -15.71 44.77 -7.31
CA LYS A 223 -15.66 44.73 -8.78
C LYS A 223 -17.04 44.72 -9.40
N GLU A 224 -17.97 43.94 -8.84
CA GLU A 224 -19.34 43.89 -9.34
C GLU A 224 -20.06 45.21 -9.08
N GLN A 225 -19.87 45.82 -7.91
CA GLN A 225 -20.40 47.15 -7.60
C GLN A 225 -19.90 48.19 -8.61
N ASN A 226 -18.59 48.24 -8.88
CA ASN A 226 -17.99 49.14 -9.86
C ASN A 226 -18.51 48.86 -11.29
N ARG A 227 -18.76 47.59 -11.64
CA ARG A 227 -19.35 47.22 -12.94
C ARG A 227 -20.76 47.80 -13.06
N ILE A 228 -21.60 47.59 -12.05
CA ILE A 228 -22.98 48.11 -12.00
C ILE A 228 -22.98 49.65 -12.08
N GLU A 229 -22.11 50.32 -11.32
CA GLU A 229 -21.99 51.79 -11.35
C GLU A 229 -21.48 52.31 -12.70
N SER A 230 -20.51 51.65 -13.32
CA SER A 230 -20.04 52.04 -14.66
C SER A 230 -21.10 51.85 -15.74
N GLU A 231 -21.89 50.77 -15.67
CA GLU A 231 -23.01 50.53 -16.58
C GLU A 231 -24.14 51.55 -16.39
N GLN A 232 -24.40 51.98 -15.15
CA GLN A 232 -25.33 53.08 -14.84
C GLN A 232 -24.81 54.41 -15.37
N ALA A 233 -23.55 54.76 -15.12
CA ALA A 233 -22.94 55.99 -15.61
C ALA A 233 -22.87 56.06 -17.15
N ILE A 234 -22.64 54.94 -17.85
CA ILE A 234 -22.70 54.88 -19.32
C ILE A 234 -24.12 55.11 -19.82
N LYS A 235 -25.15 54.52 -19.19
CA LYS A 235 -26.56 54.77 -19.52
C LYS A 235 -26.97 56.22 -19.28
N GLU A 236 -26.48 56.84 -18.21
CA GLU A 236 -26.70 58.26 -17.92
C GLU A 236 -25.94 59.19 -18.88
N ALA A 237 -24.70 58.86 -19.24
CA ALA A 237 -23.88 59.67 -20.16
C ALA A 237 -24.28 59.53 -21.64
N THR A 238 -24.86 58.39 -22.05
CA THR A 238 -25.48 58.22 -23.38
C THR A 238 -26.84 58.92 -23.50
N GLN A 239 -27.36 59.51 -22.41
CA GLN A 239 -28.46 60.47 -22.46
C GLN A 239 -27.90 61.90 -22.36
N GLN A 240 -27.87 62.64 -23.48
CA GLN A 240 -27.67 64.09 -23.46
C GLN A 240 -28.82 64.83 -24.14
N ASN A 241 -29.31 65.87 -23.45
CA ASN A 241 -30.10 66.94 -24.02
C ASN A 241 -29.19 68.09 -24.43
N VAL A 242 -29.22 68.48 -25.71
CA VAL A 242 -28.85 69.84 -26.15
C VAL A 242 -30.14 70.54 -26.54
N GLY A 243 -30.30 71.81 -26.14
CA GLY A 243 -31.52 72.57 -26.34
C GLY A 243 -32.08 72.55 -27.78
N ASN A 244 -33.41 72.56 -27.82
CA ASN A 244 -34.42 72.67 -28.90
C ASN A 244 -34.31 71.92 -30.23
N THR A 245 -33.31 71.05 -30.46
CA THR A 245 -33.50 69.88 -31.34
C THR A 245 -32.42 68.83 -31.05
N THR A 246 -32.83 67.63 -30.63
CA THR A 246 -31.94 66.46 -30.56
C THR A 246 -32.29 65.54 -31.71
N VAL A 247 -31.30 65.28 -32.55
CA VAL A 247 -31.34 64.42 -33.74
C VAL A 247 -30.63 63.12 -33.41
N ASP A 248 -31.29 61.99 -33.65
CA ASP A 248 -30.66 60.67 -33.65
C ASP A 248 -29.63 60.60 -34.80
N THR A 249 -28.34 60.46 -34.47
CA THR A 249 -27.25 60.40 -35.47
C THR A 249 -27.13 59.06 -36.20
N GLU A 250 -27.99 58.08 -35.91
CA GLU A 250 -28.09 56.82 -36.63
C GLU A 250 -29.42 56.68 -37.42
N THR A 251 -30.52 57.31 -36.99
CA THR A 251 -31.85 57.07 -37.62
C THR A 251 -32.69 58.30 -38.02
N GLY A 252 -32.36 59.53 -37.61
CA GLY A 252 -32.90 60.75 -38.23
C GLY A 252 -34.41 61.06 -38.09
N GLU A 253 -35.12 60.65 -37.04
CA GLU A 253 -36.52 61.07 -36.78
C GLU A 253 -36.69 61.97 -35.54
N VAL A 254 -37.69 62.88 -35.60
CA VAL A 254 -38.01 63.90 -34.58
C VAL A 254 -39.26 63.49 -33.80
N ILE A 255 -39.18 63.44 -32.46
CA ILE A 255 -40.29 63.04 -31.58
C ILE A 255 -40.65 64.20 -30.65
N ASP A 256 -41.88 64.69 -30.78
CA ASP A 256 -42.49 65.76 -29.98
C ASP A 256 -43.43 65.18 -28.92
N LYS A 257 -43.14 65.44 -27.64
CA LYS A 257 -44.00 65.54 -26.44
C LYS A 257 -43.21 65.17 -25.17
N SER A 258 -42.92 66.18 -24.36
CA SER A 258 -42.35 66.04 -23.02
C SER A 258 -43.30 65.26 -22.09
N PRO A 259 -42.80 64.32 -21.27
CA PRO A 259 -43.62 63.66 -20.26
C PRO A 259 -43.91 64.64 -19.12
N THR A 260 -45.20 64.80 -18.79
CA THR A 260 -45.68 65.61 -17.66
C THR A 260 -45.56 64.91 -16.31
N GLU A 261 -45.05 63.67 -16.28
CA GLU A 261 -44.98 62.82 -15.09
C GLU A 261 -43.64 62.08 -15.01
N TYR A 262 -43.09 61.97 -13.80
CA TYR A 262 -41.83 61.28 -13.50
C TYR A 262 -42.09 60.16 -12.49
N THR A 263 -41.49 58.99 -12.70
CA THR A 263 -41.62 57.84 -11.79
C THR A 263 -40.26 57.47 -11.22
N VAL A 264 -40.20 57.18 -9.91
CA VAL A 264 -38.99 56.68 -9.23
C VAL A 264 -39.35 55.45 -8.40
N THR A 265 -38.42 54.49 -8.30
CA THR A 265 -38.58 53.29 -7.47
C THR A 265 -37.64 53.37 -6.28
N VAL A 266 -38.15 53.19 -5.06
CA VAL A 266 -37.37 53.24 -3.82
C VAL A 266 -37.53 51.91 -3.07
N GLN A 267 -36.42 51.32 -2.65
CA GLN A 267 -36.41 50.13 -1.78
C GLN A 267 -36.13 50.56 -0.34
N LEU A 268 -37.02 50.17 0.58
CA LEU A 268 -36.91 50.48 2.01
C LEU A 268 -36.62 49.20 2.80
N VAL A 269 -35.66 49.25 3.73
CA VAL A 269 -35.30 48.14 4.63
C VAL A 269 -35.25 48.68 6.06
N GLY A 270 -36.01 48.08 6.97
CA GLY A 270 -36.14 48.55 8.36
C GLY A 270 -37.15 47.71 9.15
N SER A 271 -37.43 48.10 10.40
CA SER A 271 -38.45 47.42 11.20
C SER A 271 -39.86 47.62 10.59
N LYS A 272 -40.80 46.69 10.86
CA LYS A 272 -42.18 46.81 10.37
C LYS A 272 -42.81 48.16 10.75
N PHE A 273 -42.52 48.65 11.95
CA PHE A 273 -43.00 49.95 12.44
C PHE A 273 -42.43 51.12 11.62
N ASP A 274 -41.11 51.13 11.37
CA ASP A 274 -40.45 52.22 10.64
C ASP A 274 -40.85 52.26 9.16
N ILE A 275 -41.02 51.09 8.53
CA ILE A 275 -41.49 50.99 7.14
C ILE A 275 -42.93 51.53 7.02
N ILE A 276 -43.81 51.20 7.97
CA ILE A 276 -45.19 51.74 7.98
C ILE A 276 -45.17 53.26 8.09
N GLN A 277 -44.34 53.82 8.97
CA GLN A 277 -44.20 55.28 9.14
C GLN A 277 -43.66 55.95 7.86
N ALA A 278 -42.68 55.33 7.19
CA ALA A 278 -42.12 55.86 5.94
C ALA A 278 -43.15 55.88 4.81
N VAL A 279 -43.90 54.79 4.63
CA VAL A 279 -44.95 54.68 3.60
C VAL A 279 -46.08 55.67 3.85
N GLN A 280 -46.50 55.87 5.10
CA GLN A 280 -47.53 56.85 5.47
C GLN A 280 -47.13 58.28 5.07
N LYS A 281 -45.85 58.65 5.23
CA LYS A 281 -45.34 59.96 4.82
C LYS A 281 -45.34 60.14 3.31
N ILE A 282 -44.96 59.09 2.56
CA ILE A 282 -44.96 59.13 1.07
C ILE A 282 -46.38 59.29 0.53
N ASN A 283 -47.37 58.63 1.14
CA ASN A 283 -48.77 58.76 0.74
C ASN A 283 -49.39 60.12 1.10
N GLY A 284 -48.71 60.95 1.89
CA GLY A 284 -49.17 62.28 2.28
C GLY A 284 -48.80 63.40 1.31
N PHE A 285 -48.12 63.11 0.19
CA PHE A 285 -47.78 64.12 -0.82
C PHE A 285 -48.92 64.31 -1.83
N ASP A 286 -49.40 65.54 -1.98
CA ASP A 286 -50.42 65.89 -2.96
C ASP A 286 -49.88 65.73 -4.39
N ASN A 287 -50.68 65.10 -5.25
CA ASN A 287 -50.38 64.83 -6.68
C ASN A 287 -49.25 63.80 -6.94
N VAL A 288 -48.99 62.88 -6.00
CA VAL A 288 -48.10 61.73 -6.21
C VAL A 288 -48.89 60.42 -6.15
N THR A 289 -48.82 59.60 -7.21
CA THR A 289 -49.42 58.27 -7.24
C THR A 289 -48.40 57.23 -6.76
N ASN A 290 -48.64 56.60 -5.60
CA ASN A 290 -47.75 55.59 -5.04
C ASN A 290 -48.30 54.17 -5.29
N ASN A 291 -47.53 53.31 -5.93
CA ASN A 291 -47.85 51.90 -6.14
C ASN A 291 -46.84 51.02 -5.38
N ILE A 292 -47.32 50.33 -4.34
CA ILE A 292 -46.50 49.41 -3.54
C ILE A 292 -46.48 48.04 -4.22
N ILE A 293 -45.32 47.64 -4.74
CA ILE A 293 -45.16 46.40 -5.52
C ILE A 293 -45.30 45.15 -4.64
N ASN A 294 -44.90 45.23 -3.36
CA ASN A 294 -45.06 44.16 -2.36
C ASN A 294 -45.74 44.72 -1.10
N PRO A 295 -47.07 44.64 -0.96
CA PRO A 295 -47.77 45.22 0.18
C PRO A 295 -47.39 44.47 1.47
N LEU A 296 -47.29 45.18 2.60
CA LEU A 296 -46.95 44.60 3.90
C LEU A 296 -47.88 43.45 4.33
N SER A 297 -49.10 43.37 3.79
CA SER A 297 -50.04 42.24 3.98
C SER A 297 -49.54 40.92 3.37
N SER A 298 -48.55 40.96 2.48
CA SER A 298 -47.86 39.77 1.96
C SER A 298 -46.75 39.25 2.88
N TRP A 299 -46.47 39.95 3.99
CA TRP A 299 -45.45 39.58 5.00
C TRP A 299 -46.09 39.02 6.29
N GLU A 300 -47.42 38.92 6.33
CA GLU A 300 -48.17 38.18 7.36
C GLU A 300 -48.54 36.78 6.86
N GLY A 301 -47.53 36.06 6.36
CA GLY A 301 -47.53 34.61 6.16
C GLY A 301 -46.52 33.97 7.10
#